data_AF-A0A7S1V5G6-F1
#
_entry.id   AF-A0A7S1V5G6-F1
#
_cell.length_a   1.000
_cell.length_b   1.000
_cell.length_c   1.000
_cell.angle_alpha   90.00
_cell.angle_beta   90.00
_cell.angle_gamma   90.00
#
_symmetry.space_group_name_H-M   'P 1'
#
loop_
_entity.id
_entity.type
_entity.pdbx_description
1 polymer ?
#
loop_
_entity_poly.entity_id
_entity_poly.type
_entity_poly.pdbx_seq_one_letter_code
_entity_poly.pdbx_strand_id
1 'polypeptide(L)'
;DLDDGYEAPPPAPAHTASASRAQSAFADVGVDVGFIIDRAELSTSHILGEGAYGVVLRGSWRDVAVAVKEVKGSTKAALRQLLDEGAKLSNLPPHENVVTFYGVCDEPPALVLQFCDGGALVDRLYATDGRRTLTAAAKWITCQMCSCRRLPLASCAVCTTCTEHG
;
A
#
# COMPACT_ATOMS: atom_id res chain seq x y z
N ASP A 1 -18.16 -24.07 12.12
CA ASP A 1 -18.68 -23.59 10.83
C ASP A 1 -18.51 -22.07 10.74
N LEU A 2 -17.28 -21.59 10.53
CA LEU A 2 -17.01 -20.17 10.26
C LEU A 2 -16.71 -20.05 8.76
N ASP A 3 -17.80 -19.94 8.01
CA ASP A 3 -17.78 -19.46 6.63
C ASP A 3 -17.65 -17.93 6.70
N ASP A 4 -16.44 -17.45 7.02
CA ASP A 4 -16.07 -16.05 6.82
C ASP A 4 -15.95 -15.87 5.31
N GLY A 5 -17.07 -15.49 4.67
CA GLY A 5 -17.19 -15.21 3.24
C GLY A 5 -16.25 -14.09 2.78
N TYR A 6 -14.97 -14.42 2.62
CA TYR A 6 -14.00 -13.62 1.89
C TYR A 6 -14.33 -13.77 0.41
N GLU A 7 -15.23 -12.90 -0.07
CA GLU A 7 -15.41 -12.66 -1.49
C GLU A 7 -14.05 -12.23 -2.04
N ALA A 8 -13.42 -13.10 -2.83
CA ALA A 8 -12.16 -12.78 -3.47
C ALA A 8 -12.35 -11.48 -4.26
N PRO A 9 -11.45 -10.50 -4.14
CA PRO A 9 -11.58 -9.25 -4.89
C PRO A 9 -11.68 -9.58 -6.38
N PRO A 10 -12.53 -8.87 -7.13
CA PRO A 10 -12.70 -9.11 -8.55
C PRO A 10 -11.32 -9.12 -9.22
N PRO A 11 -11.06 -10.07 -10.14
CA PRO A 11 -9.79 -10.13 -10.83
C PRO A 11 -9.48 -8.75 -11.41
N ALA A 12 -8.25 -8.27 -11.19
CA ALA A 12 -7.81 -7.00 -11.75
C ALA A 12 -8.20 -6.97 -13.24
N PRO A 13 -8.82 -5.88 -13.71
CA PRO A 13 -9.33 -5.83 -15.08
C PRO A 13 -8.20 -6.15 -16.06
N ALA A 14 -8.48 -7.10 -16.96
CA ALA A 14 -7.52 -7.51 -17.99
C ALA A 14 -6.99 -6.28 -18.72
N HIS A 15 -5.66 -6.20 -18.79
CA HIS A 15 -4.91 -5.09 -19.37
C HIS A 15 -5.31 -4.86 -20.83
N THR A 16 -6.31 -4.02 -21.08
CA THR A 16 -6.58 -3.50 -22.41
C THR A 16 -5.53 -2.47 -22.72
N ALA A 17 -4.51 -2.91 -23.45
CA ALA A 17 -3.57 -2.08 -24.16
C ALA A 17 -4.34 -1.11 -25.07
N SER A 18 -4.58 0.10 -24.60
CA SER A 18 -5.04 1.22 -25.42
C SER A 18 -4.84 2.53 -24.67
N ALA A 19 -3.68 3.14 -24.89
CA ALA A 19 -3.58 4.59 -24.95
C ALA A 19 -2.34 4.96 -25.78
N SER A 20 -2.61 5.64 -26.88
CA SER A 20 -1.66 6.15 -27.85
C SER A 20 -0.65 7.12 -27.23
N ARG A 21 0.65 6.83 -27.40
CA ARG A 21 1.72 7.75 -27.87
C ARG A 21 1.71 9.23 -27.41
N ALA A 22 1.26 9.53 -26.19
CA ALA A 22 1.70 10.71 -25.47
C ALA A 22 3.09 10.40 -24.91
N GLN A 23 4.02 11.35 -25.03
CA GLN A 23 5.36 11.23 -24.45
C GLN A 23 5.22 11.16 -22.93
N SER A 24 5.12 9.96 -22.36
CA SER A 24 5.03 9.80 -20.91
C SER A 24 6.37 10.21 -20.30
N ALA A 25 6.34 10.92 -19.17
CA ALA A 25 7.56 11.28 -18.45
C ALA A 25 8.40 10.04 -18.10
N PHE A 26 7.76 8.85 -18.02
CA PHE A 26 8.40 7.56 -17.79
C PHE A 26 9.25 7.06 -18.96
N ALA A 27 8.81 7.30 -20.21
CA ALA A 27 9.58 6.92 -21.41
C ALA A 27 10.94 7.63 -21.46
N ASP A 28 10.99 8.90 -21.04
CA ASP A 28 12.22 9.69 -20.94
C ASP A 28 13.20 9.17 -19.87
N VAL A 29 12.71 8.40 -18.89
CA VAL A 29 13.54 7.75 -17.85
C VAL A 29 14.04 6.37 -18.30
N GLY A 30 13.49 5.83 -19.40
CA GLY A 30 13.91 4.55 -19.99
C GLY A 30 13.51 3.33 -19.15
N VAL A 31 12.41 3.42 -18.40
CA VAL A 31 11.88 2.29 -17.61
C VAL A 31 10.55 1.86 -18.21
N ASP A 32 10.47 0.59 -18.63
CA ASP A 32 9.23 -0.02 -19.10
C ASP A 32 8.39 -0.41 -17.90
N VAL A 33 7.26 0.27 -17.72
CA VAL A 33 6.26 -0.03 -16.70
C VAL A 33 5.01 -0.52 -17.42
N GLY A 34 4.77 -1.83 -17.40
CA GLY A 34 3.58 -2.45 -18.02
C GLY A 34 2.23 -2.07 -17.38
N PHE A 35 2.20 -1.11 -16.46
CA PHE A 35 1.08 -0.79 -15.57
C PHE A 35 0.89 0.73 -15.43
N ILE A 36 0.77 1.46 -16.54
CA ILE A 36 0.47 2.90 -16.53
C ILE A 36 -1.05 3.10 -16.42
N ILE A 37 -1.48 3.96 -15.49
CA ILE A 37 -2.87 4.37 -15.27
C ILE A 37 -3.04 5.80 -15.81
N ASP A 38 -4.05 6.00 -16.64
CA ASP A 38 -4.42 7.32 -17.15
C ASP A 38 -4.95 8.19 -16.01
N ARG A 39 -4.42 9.42 -15.91
CA ARG A 39 -4.85 10.40 -14.92
C ARG A 39 -6.37 10.66 -14.98
N ALA A 40 -7.00 10.56 -16.15
CA ALA A 40 -8.43 10.76 -16.31
C ALA A 40 -9.30 9.69 -15.62
N GLU A 41 -8.75 8.48 -15.41
CA GLU A 41 -9.43 7.40 -14.70
C GLU A 41 -9.25 7.47 -13.18
N LEU A 42 -8.36 8.34 -12.71
CA LEU A 42 -8.00 8.49 -11.31
C LEU A 42 -8.66 9.74 -10.72
N SER A 43 -9.30 9.60 -9.57
CA SER A 43 -9.76 10.74 -8.78
C SER A 43 -9.04 10.73 -7.44
N THR A 44 -8.60 11.90 -6.97
CA THR A 44 -7.95 12.08 -5.66
C THR A 44 -8.81 13.00 -4.79
N SER A 45 -8.77 12.80 -3.48
CA SER A 45 -9.60 13.49 -2.50
C SER A 45 -8.75 14.13 -1.40
N HIS A 46 -8.85 13.67 -0.14
CA HIS A 46 -8.10 14.22 0.98
C HIS A 46 -6.77 13.49 1.22
N ILE A 47 -5.87 14.17 1.93
CA ILE A 47 -4.56 13.63 2.34
C ILE A 47 -4.76 12.61 3.45
N LEU A 48 -4.19 11.42 3.26
CA LEU A 48 -4.10 10.35 4.25
C LEU A 48 -2.82 10.46 5.09
N GLY A 49 -1.73 10.95 4.50
CA GLY A 49 -0.47 11.14 5.20
C GLY A 49 0.54 11.90 4.36
N GLU A 50 1.46 12.60 5.03
CA GLU A 50 2.55 13.33 4.38
C GLU A 50 3.87 12.95 5.04
N GLY A 51 4.90 12.71 4.22
CA GLY A 51 6.22 12.34 4.72
C GLY A 51 7.36 12.79 3.81
N ALA A 52 8.54 12.23 4.07
CA ALA A 52 9.74 12.49 3.28
C ALA A 52 9.63 11.99 1.84
N TYR A 53 8.85 10.93 1.61
CA TYR A 53 8.71 10.27 0.31
C TYR A 53 7.63 10.88 -0.58
N GLY A 54 6.82 11.80 -0.07
CA GLY A 54 5.67 12.31 -0.80
C GLY A 54 4.45 12.61 0.07
N VAL A 55 3.32 12.73 -0.61
CA VAL A 55 1.99 12.81 -0.01
C VAL A 55 1.19 11.59 -0.44
N VAL A 56 0.44 11.01 0.48
CA VAL A 56 -0.49 9.92 0.21
C VAL A 56 -1.89 10.50 0.28
N LEU A 57 -2.64 10.41 -0.82
CA LEU A 57 -4.03 10.85 -0.90
C LEU A 57 -4.96 9.65 -1.00
N ARG A 58 -6.18 9.80 -0.49
CA ARG A 58 -7.26 8.88 -0.80
C ARG A 58 -7.77 9.17 -2.20
N GLY A 59 -8.04 8.14 -2.98
CA GLY A 59 -8.60 8.27 -4.33
C GLY A 59 -9.56 7.16 -4.72
N SER A 60 -10.04 7.25 -5.95
CA SER A 60 -10.77 6.18 -6.62
C SER A 60 -10.27 5.99 -8.05
N TRP A 61 -10.08 4.74 -8.45
CA TRP A 61 -9.73 4.32 -9.81
C TRP A 61 -10.73 3.26 -10.26
N ARG A 62 -11.52 3.55 -11.32
CA ARG A 62 -12.57 2.65 -11.83
C ARG A 62 -13.48 2.10 -10.71
N ASP A 63 -13.98 3.00 -9.87
CA ASP A 63 -14.82 2.71 -8.69
C ASP A 63 -14.15 1.89 -7.56
N VAL A 64 -12.86 1.57 -7.68
CA VAL A 64 -12.06 0.95 -6.62
C VAL A 64 -11.44 2.03 -5.76
N ALA A 65 -11.56 1.92 -4.42
CA ALA A 65 -10.89 2.82 -3.50
C ALA A 65 -9.37 2.57 -3.49
N VAL A 66 -8.59 3.63 -3.66
CA VAL A 66 -7.12 3.55 -3.79
C VAL A 66 -6.40 4.53 -2.88
N ALA A 67 -5.16 4.20 -2.52
CA ALA A 67 -4.19 5.12 -1.95
C ALA A 67 -3.25 5.59 -3.07
N VAL A 68 -3.14 6.90 -3.26
CA VAL A 68 -2.33 7.54 -4.30
C VAL A 68 -1.12 8.18 -3.63
N LYS A 69 0.06 7.58 -3.80
CA LYS A 69 1.32 8.10 -3.27
C LYS A 69 1.98 8.96 -4.33
N GLU A 70 1.77 10.27 -4.25
CA GLU A 70 2.40 11.26 -5.12
C GLU A 70 3.79 11.62 -4.58
N VAL A 71 4.80 11.64 -5.45
CA VAL A 71 6.15 12.06 -5.06
C VAL A 71 6.29 13.58 -5.04
N LYS A 72 7.05 14.08 -4.08
CA LYS A 72 7.36 15.52 -3.97
C LYS A 72 8.36 15.91 -5.06
N GLY A 73 7.87 16.66 -6.04
CA GLY A 73 8.69 17.27 -7.10
C GLY A 73 8.81 16.42 -8.36
N SER A 74 8.89 17.09 -9.50
CA SER A 74 8.93 16.50 -10.85
C SER A 74 10.36 16.31 -11.38
N THR A 75 11.33 16.12 -10.50
CA THR A 75 12.72 15.89 -10.93
C THR A 75 12.88 14.50 -11.54
N LYS A 76 13.80 14.33 -12.51
CA LYS A 76 14.12 13.01 -13.08
C LYS A 76 14.55 11.99 -12.02
N ALA A 77 15.23 12.44 -10.96
CA ALA A 77 15.65 11.57 -9.87
C ALA A 77 14.45 11.06 -9.04
N ALA A 78 13.51 11.95 -8.68
CA ALA A 78 12.29 11.57 -7.97
C ALA A 78 11.43 10.60 -8.81
N LEU A 79 11.33 10.87 -10.11
CA LEU A 79 10.61 10.01 -11.05
C LEU A 79 11.24 8.62 -11.16
N ARG A 80 12.58 8.54 -11.21
CA ARG A 80 13.30 7.26 -11.22
C ARG A 80 13.10 6.50 -9.91
N GLN A 81 13.11 7.17 -8.76
CA GLN A 81 12.83 6.54 -7.47
C GLN A 81 11.40 5.98 -7.41
N LEU A 82 10.40 6.72 -7.92
CA LEU A 82 9.03 6.25 -8.04
C LEU A 82 8.96 4.98 -8.90
N LEU A 83 9.61 5.00 -10.07
CA LEU A 83 9.63 3.88 -11.00
C LEU A 83 10.34 2.65 -10.43
N ASP A 84 11.48 2.83 -9.75
CA ASP A 84 12.18 1.76 -9.05
C ASP A 84 11.32 1.15 -7.93
N GLU A 85 10.52 1.97 -7.23
CA GLU A 85 9.55 1.49 -6.24
C GLU A 85 8.41 0.70 -6.91
N GLY A 86 7.83 1.22 -8.00
CA GLY A 86 6.81 0.54 -8.80
C GLY A 86 7.29 -0.81 -9.33
N ALA A 87 8.52 -0.88 -9.86
CA ALA A 87 9.13 -2.11 -10.36
C ALA A 87 9.37 -3.16 -9.26
N LYS A 88 9.70 -2.72 -8.04
CA LYS A 88 9.81 -3.64 -6.89
C LYS A 88 8.44 -4.20 -6.52
N LEU A 89 7.42 -3.35 -6.49
CA LEU A 89 6.05 -3.76 -6.15
C LEU A 89 5.43 -4.65 -7.23
N SER A 90 5.71 -4.41 -8.52
CA SER A 90 5.20 -5.23 -9.63
C SER A 90 5.74 -6.66 -9.62
N ASN A 91 6.90 -6.88 -9.01
CA ASN A 91 7.50 -8.22 -8.87
C ASN A 91 6.96 -8.99 -7.66
N LEU A 92 6.13 -8.37 -6.82
CA LEU A 92 5.50 -9.05 -5.69
C LEU A 92 4.19 -9.71 -6.14
N PRO A 93 4.04 -11.03 -5.94
CA PRO A 93 2.75 -11.69 -6.17
C PRO A 93 1.68 -11.11 -5.23
N PRO A 94 0.41 -11.06 -5.67
CA PRO A 94 -0.70 -10.70 -4.79
C PRO A 94 -0.74 -11.59 -3.55
N HIS A 95 -0.89 -10.99 -2.37
CA HIS A 95 -0.93 -11.70 -1.11
C HIS A 95 -1.79 -10.94 -0.10
N GLU A 96 -2.55 -11.66 0.73
CA GLU A 96 -3.54 -11.11 1.68
C GLU A 96 -2.94 -10.05 2.63
N ASN A 97 -1.68 -10.23 3.03
CA ASN A 97 -0.99 -9.35 3.98
C ASN A 97 -0.04 -8.34 3.30
N VAL A 98 -0.14 -8.15 1.99
CA VAL A 98 0.66 -7.19 1.22
C VAL A 98 -0.30 -6.29 0.44
N VAL A 99 -0.12 -4.98 0.55
CA VAL A 99 -0.96 -4.02 -0.18
C VAL A 99 -0.88 -4.28 -1.68
N THR A 100 -2.03 -4.37 -2.33
CA THR A 100 -2.07 -4.59 -3.78
C THR A 100 -1.54 -3.36 -4.50
N PHE A 101 -0.62 -3.55 -5.44
CA PHE A 101 -0.14 -2.52 -6.35
C PHE A 101 -0.95 -2.57 -7.65
N TYR A 102 -1.51 -1.42 -8.06
CA TYR A 102 -2.33 -1.34 -9.28
C TYR A 102 -1.55 -0.77 -10.46
N GLY A 103 -0.69 0.21 -10.23
CA GLY A 103 0.09 0.83 -11.30
C GLY A 103 0.68 2.19 -10.93
N VAL A 104 1.15 2.89 -11.96
CA VAL A 104 1.73 4.23 -11.85
C VAL A 104 0.95 5.25 -12.69
N CYS A 105 0.80 6.46 -12.18
CA CYS A 105 0.27 7.62 -12.91
C CYS A 105 1.43 8.58 -13.19
N ASP A 106 1.50 9.18 -14.37
CA ASP A 106 2.59 10.07 -14.78
C ASP A 106 2.35 11.55 -14.44
N GLU A 107 1.09 11.99 -14.35
CA GLU A 107 0.76 13.40 -14.13
C GLU A 107 -0.35 13.62 -13.07
N PRO A 108 -0.02 13.97 -11.81
CA PRO A 108 1.32 14.00 -11.23
C PRO A 108 1.90 12.57 -11.08
N PRO A 109 3.25 12.43 -11.03
CA PRO A 109 3.87 11.13 -10.82
C PRO A 109 3.45 10.49 -9.50
N ALA A 110 2.80 9.33 -9.56
CA ALA A 110 2.24 8.67 -8.40
C ALA A 110 2.22 7.13 -8.50
N LEU A 111 2.29 6.46 -7.35
CA LEU A 111 1.94 5.04 -7.23
C LEU A 111 0.48 4.91 -6.81
N VAL A 112 -0.24 4.00 -7.46
CA VAL A 112 -1.63 3.68 -7.15
C VAL A 112 -1.67 2.32 -6.45
N LEU A 113 -2.08 2.31 -5.18
CA LEU A 113 -2.10 1.13 -4.32
C LEU A 113 -3.50 0.91 -3.72
N GLN A 114 -3.71 -0.28 -3.16
CA GLN A 114 -4.88 -0.60 -2.36
C GLN A 114 -5.06 0.38 -1.19
N PHE A 115 -6.27 0.91 -1.06
CA PHE A 115 -6.64 1.66 0.12
C PHE A 115 -6.89 0.71 1.31
N CYS A 116 -6.33 1.05 2.47
CA CYS A 116 -6.49 0.29 3.71
C CYS A 116 -7.25 1.12 4.74
N ASP A 117 -8.54 0.83 4.93
CA ASP A 117 -9.42 1.54 5.89
C ASP A 117 -8.95 1.43 7.36
N GLY A 118 -8.08 0.46 7.65
CA GLY A 118 -7.56 0.21 9.00
C GLY A 118 -6.54 1.22 9.52
N GLY A 119 -6.09 2.17 8.69
CA GLY A 119 -5.06 3.15 9.01
C GLY A 119 -3.66 2.53 9.11
N ALA A 120 -2.69 3.34 9.58
CA ALA A 120 -1.32 2.86 9.74
C ALA A 120 -1.21 1.88 10.91
N LEU A 121 -0.47 0.77 10.72
CA LEU A 121 -0.24 -0.23 11.76
C LEU A 121 0.39 0.39 13.02
N VAL A 122 1.28 1.37 12.85
CA VAL A 122 1.96 2.07 13.94
C VAL A 122 0.97 2.74 14.89
N ASP A 123 -0.06 3.40 14.35
CA ASP A 123 -1.08 4.09 15.14
C ASP A 123 -1.88 3.08 15.97
N ARG A 124 -2.18 1.92 15.37
CA ARG A 124 -2.89 0.81 16.02
C ARG A 124 -2.06 0.13 17.11
N LEU A 125 -0.73 0.11 16.95
CA LEU A 125 0.20 -0.46 17.95
C LEU A 125 0.37 0.45 19.16
N TYR A 126 0.41 1.76 18.94
CA TYR A 126 0.59 2.76 19.98
C TYR A 126 -0.71 3.36 20.52
N ALA A 127 -1.86 2.93 20.01
CA ALA A 127 -3.15 3.25 20.59
C ALA A 127 -3.17 2.87 22.09
N THR A 128 -3.37 3.88 22.94
CA THR A 128 -3.48 3.76 24.39
C THR A 128 -4.90 3.47 24.85
N ASP A 129 -5.89 3.58 23.96
CA ASP A 129 -7.21 3.02 24.24
C ASP A 129 -7.12 1.48 24.20
N GLY A 130 -7.89 0.79 25.04
CA GLY A 130 -7.85 -0.66 25.15
C GLY A 130 -8.29 -1.43 23.89
N ARG A 131 -8.42 -0.77 22.73
CA ARG A 131 -8.98 -1.33 21.50
C ARG A 131 -7.89 -1.88 20.57
N ARG A 132 -7.01 -2.71 21.11
CA ARG A 132 -5.94 -3.41 20.35
C ARG A 132 -6.49 -4.61 19.58
N THR A 133 -7.50 -4.39 18.75
CA THR A 133 -7.96 -5.45 17.84
C THR A 133 -7.03 -5.46 16.63
N LEU A 134 -5.87 -6.10 16.78
CA LEU A 134 -4.94 -6.39 15.69
C LEU A 134 -5.24 -7.79 15.16
N THR A 135 -5.15 -7.96 13.84
CA THR A 135 -5.22 -9.29 13.22
C THR A 135 -4.06 -10.16 13.70
N ALA A 136 -4.20 -11.48 13.64
CA ALA A 136 -3.13 -12.41 14.01
C ALA A 136 -1.85 -12.16 13.18
N ALA A 137 -2.01 -11.85 11.89
CA ALA A 137 -0.91 -11.50 11.01
C ALA A 137 -0.18 -10.22 11.45
N ALA A 138 -0.92 -9.15 11.79
CA ALA A 138 -0.33 -7.91 12.29
C ALA A 138 0.45 -8.13 13.60
N LYS A 139 -0.10 -8.92 14.53
CA LYS A 139 0.58 -9.32 15.77
C LYS A 139 1.88 -10.06 15.49
N TRP A 140 1.87 -11.00 14.55
CA TRP A 140 3.04 -11.79 14.16
C TRP A 140 4.15 -10.91 13.56
N ILE A 141 3.80 -10.04 12.60
CA ILE A 141 4.76 -9.15 11.92
C ILE A 141 5.42 -8.20 12.92
N THR A 142 4.65 -7.58 13.81
CA THR A 142 5.22 -6.67 14.81
C THR A 142 6.14 -7.41 15.79
N CYS A 143 5.79 -8.64 16.18
CA CYS A 143 6.63 -9.45 17.06
C CYS A 143 8.01 -9.77 16.44
N GLN A 144 8.09 -10.01 15.13
CA GLN A 144 9.37 -10.23 14.44
C GLN A 144 10.27 -8.99 14.47
N MET A 145 9.70 -7.78 14.34
CA MET A 145 10.44 -6.51 14.40
C MET A 145 10.98 -6.22 15.81
N CYS A 146 10.26 -6.63 16.87
CA CYS A 146 10.66 -6.37 18.25
C CYS A 146 11.80 -7.28 18.78
N SER A 147 12.32 -8.25 18.01
CA SER A 147 13.37 -9.19 18.44
C SER A 147 13.08 -9.96 19.74
N CYS A 148 11.83 -10.04 20.21
CA CYS A 148 11.44 -10.73 21.44
C CYS A 148 11.40 -12.26 21.27
N ARG A 149 12.49 -12.87 20.81
CA ARG A 149 12.72 -14.32 20.96
C ARG A 149 13.23 -14.57 22.37
N ARG A 150 12.31 -14.95 23.27
CA ARG A 150 12.53 -15.41 24.68
C ARG A 150 12.75 -14.32 25.74
N LEU A 151 11.70 -13.60 26.12
CA LEU A 151 11.63 -13.04 27.48
C LEU A 151 10.35 -13.52 28.17
N PRO A 152 10.39 -13.86 29.47
CA PRO A 152 9.22 -14.24 30.23
C PRO A 152 8.21 -13.09 30.25
N LEU A 153 6.95 -13.47 30.02
CA LEU A 153 5.77 -12.63 29.87
C LEU A 153 5.60 -11.66 31.06
N ALA A 154 5.81 -10.35 30.86
CA ALA A 154 5.21 -9.30 31.68
C ALA A 154 5.43 -7.85 31.19
N SER A 155 6.37 -7.54 30.29
CA SER A 155 6.74 -6.13 30.04
C SER A 155 6.75 -5.67 28.58
N CYS A 156 6.28 -6.49 27.63
CA CYS A 156 6.13 -6.04 26.24
C CYS A 156 4.84 -5.21 26.08
N ALA A 157 4.97 -3.89 25.99
CA ALA A 157 3.85 -2.97 25.74
C ALA A 157 3.11 -3.22 24.41
N VAL A 158 3.66 -4.04 23.51
CA VAL A 158 3.10 -4.41 22.20
C VAL A 158 2.33 -5.74 22.25
N CYS A 159 2.59 -6.59 23.25
CA CYS A 159 2.25 -8.01 23.22
C CYS A 159 1.19 -8.44 24.26
N THR A 160 0.22 -7.59 24.64
CA THR A 160 -0.75 -7.92 25.71
C THR A 160 -1.72 -9.06 25.36
N THR A 161 -1.65 -9.64 24.15
CA THR A 161 -2.56 -10.69 23.68
C THR A 161 -1.93 -12.08 23.53
N CYS A 162 -0.75 -12.34 24.11
CA CYS A 162 -0.16 -13.70 24.10
C CYS A 162 -0.75 -14.66 25.16
N THR A 163 -1.85 -14.29 25.84
CA THR A 163 -2.36 -15.03 27.01
C THR A 163 -3.47 -16.05 26.75
N GLU A 164 -3.95 -16.26 25.51
CA GLU A 164 -5.16 -17.08 25.32
C GLU A 164 -5.09 -18.12 24.20
N HIS A 165 -4.01 -18.90 24.10
CA HIS A 165 -4.11 -20.25 23.53
C HIS A 165 -3.44 -21.22 24.51
N GLY A 166 -4.26 -22.07 25.12
CA GLY A 166 -3.85 -23.11 26.07
C GLY A 166 -3.13 -24.28 25.42
#